data_AF-A0A9D1JSF0-F1
#
_entry.id   AF-A0A9D1JSF0-F1
#
_cell.length_a   1.000
_cell.length_b   1.000
_cell.length_c   1.000
_cell.angle_alpha   90.00
_cell.angle_beta   90.00
_cell.angle_gamma   90.00
#
_symmetry.space_group_name_H-M   'P 1'
#
loop_
_entity.id
_entity.type
_entity.pdbx_description
1 polymer ?
#
loop_
_entity_poly.entity_id
_entity_poly.type
_entity_poly.pdbx_seq_one_letter_code
_entity_poly.pdbx_strand_id
1 'polypeptide(L)'
;MSNKEDLYIHVYTGIYSETMAYRNPDEKWETGSTLLEFLYADLSRIDYGNPPGDNMEFLRSLHPYFRHISQSNFSCFLENSLNGAYKGLFCKSGLESLQKTYQKWLTDYAQHGLSETLLEDAGKYRFYTQTHYVMLDGQPALDYFLLGFEECLFLEFSEIIRHKVLVKICKNCRRLFIPKKSNIDYCPRVYTQDGKTCQDVGYTQTFARSVKNDDLLQAYTRAYKAHYARMAKPRKRAENLSREAFEAWYQEAKQKLNLARSGQLDPQEYKEWLKK
;
A
#
# COMPACT_ATOMS: atom_id res chain seq x y z
N MET A 1 -30.20 27.73 0.37
CA MET A 1 -28.94 27.14 0.89
C MET A 1 -27.91 28.24 0.85
N SER A 2 -27.27 28.56 1.98
CA SER A 2 -26.54 29.83 2.15
C SER A 2 -25.17 29.78 1.48
N ASN A 3 -24.70 30.92 0.94
CA ASN A 3 -23.37 31.13 0.33
C ASN A 3 -22.15 30.65 1.15
N LYS A 4 -22.33 30.19 2.39
CA LYS A 4 -21.24 29.66 3.25
C LYS A 4 -20.98 28.16 3.09
N GLU A 5 -21.93 27.38 2.57
CA GLU A 5 -21.75 25.91 2.43
C GLU A 5 -20.79 25.54 1.30
N ASP A 6 -20.57 26.44 0.32
CA ASP A 6 -19.61 26.21 -0.78
C ASP A 6 -18.15 26.51 -0.42
N LEU A 7 -17.89 26.96 0.80
CA LEU A 7 -16.52 27.14 1.31
C LEU A 7 -15.93 25.84 1.87
N TYR A 8 -16.77 24.92 2.32
CA TYR A 8 -16.36 23.70 3.01
C TYR A 8 -16.48 22.48 2.10
N ILE A 9 -15.60 21.53 2.36
CA ILE A 9 -15.58 20.23 1.72
C ILE A 9 -16.06 19.22 2.74
N HIS A 10 -17.07 18.45 2.33
CA HIS A 10 -17.64 17.40 3.14
C HIS A 10 -16.85 16.12 2.95
N VAL A 11 -16.34 15.58 4.04
CA VAL A 11 -15.72 14.25 4.09
C VAL A 11 -16.47 13.39 5.09
N TYR A 12 -17.01 12.28 4.60
CA TYR A 12 -17.72 11.31 5.40
C TYR A 12 -16.78 10.21 5.85
N THR A 13 -16.81 9.83 7.12
CA THR A 13 -16.08 8.68 7.65
C THR A 13 -17.06 7.71 8.31
N GLY A 14 -16.94 6.43 7.98
CA GLY A 14 -17.82 5.39 8.53
C GLY A 14 -17.54 5.16 10.01
N ILE A 15 -18.59 5.06 10.84
CA ILE A 15 -18.39 4.78 12.28
C ILE A 15 -17.85 3.35 12.49
N TYR A 16 -18.34 2.40 11.69
CA TYR A 16 -18.04 0.97 11.81
C TYR A 16 -17.29 0.39 10.61
N SER A 17 -16.82 1.24 9.69
CA SER A 17 -16.15 0.82 8.46
C SER A 17 -14.89 1.65 8.19
N GLU A 18 -13.90 1.02 7.57
CA GLU A 18 -12.63 1.66 7.13
C GLU A 18 -12.82 2.34 5.76
N THR A 19 -13.89 3.12 5.64
CA THR A 19 -14.28 3.76 4.38
C THR A 19 -14.49 5.25 4.56
N MET A 20 -13.98 6.02 3.60
CA MET A 20 -14.19 7.46 3.52
C MET A 20 -14.89 7.83 2.20
N ALA A 21 -15.65 8.91 2.19
CA ALA A 21 -16.34 9.43 1.00
C ALA A 21 -16.33 10.97 0.97
N TYR A 22 -16.35 11.58 -0.22
CA TYR A 22 -16.54 13.03 -0.38
C TYR A 22 -18.03 13.35 -0.62
N ARG A 23 -18.38 14.64 -0.66
CA ARG A 23 -19.71 15.26 -0.92
C ARG A 23 -20.70 14.46 -1.80
N ASN A 24 -20.22 13.66 -2.75
CA ASN A 24 -21.02 12.66 -3.45
C ASN A 24 -20.74 11.24 -2.91
N PRO A 25 -21.72 10.54 -2.29
CA PRO A 25 -21.56 9.16 -1.79
C PRO A 25 -21.07 8.15 -2.83
N ASP A 26 -21.09 8.48 -4.12
CA ASP A 26 -20.56 7.62 -5.18
C ASP A 26 -19.03 7.53 -5.20
N GLU A 27 -18.31 8.50 -4.63
CA GLU A 27 -16.85 8.52 -4.59
C GLU A 27 -16.33 8.06 -3.23
N LYS A 28 -16.22 6.74 -3.07
CA LYS A 28 -15.71 6.07 -1.87
C LYS A 28 -14.28 5.60 -2.07
N TRP A 29 -13.49 5.64 -1.00
CA TRP A 29 -12.16 5.06 -0.96
C TRP A 29 -11.88 4.36 0.37
N GLU A 30 -10.92 3.44 0.35
CA GLU A 30 -10.41 2.78 1.55
C GLU A 30 -9.59 3.77 2.37
N THR A 31 -9.79 3.79 3.69
CA THR A 31 -9.05 4.67 4.60
C THR A 31 -7.54 4.58 4.38
N GLY A 32 -6.89 5.70 4.07
CA GLY A 32 -5.44 5.81 3.87
C GLY A 32 -4.97 5.64 2.42
N SER A 33 -5.84 5.23 1.50
CA SER A 33 -5.47 5.05 0.09
C SER A 33 -5.12 6.37 -0.59
N THR A 34 -5.92 7.42 -0.42
CA THR A 34 -5.71 8.72 -1.07
C THR A 34 -4.52 9.47 -0.47
N LEU A 35 -4.28 9.31 0.84
CA LEU A 35 -3.07 9.81 1.48
C LEU A 35 -1.84 9.14 0.87
N LEU A 36 -1.82 7.81 0.75
CA LEU A 36 -0.68 7.10 0.14
C LEU A 36 -0.45 7.45 -1.33
N GLU A 37 -1.51 7.67 -2.10
CA GLU A 37 -1.41 8.17 -3.48
C GLU A 37 -0.74 9.54 -3.53
N PHE A 38 -1.20 10.49 -2.69
CA PHE A 38 -0.60 11.80 -2.56
C PHE A 38 0.89 11.72 -2.15
N LEU A 39 1.25 10.88 -1.16
CA LEU A 39 2.63 10.77 -0.66
C LEU A 39 3.63 10.34 -1.73
N TYR A 40 3.19 9.66 -2.79
CA TYR A 40 4.06 9.16 -3.85
C TYR A 40 3.77 9.74 -5.23
N ALA A 41 2.91 10.75 -5.29
CA ALA A 41 2.66 11.49 -6.51
C ALA A 41 3.88 12.32 -6.94
N ASP A 42 4.11 12.39 -8.24
CA ASP A 42 5.22 13.13 -8.83
C ASP A 42 4.87 14.62 -8.97
N LEU A 43 5.16 15.39 -7.93
CA LEU A 43 4.92 16.83 -7.90
C LEU A 43 5.75 17.63 -8.91
N SER A 44 6.73 17.01 -9.60
CA SER A 44 7.46 17.67 -10.68
C SER A 44 6.59 17.95 -11.91
N ARG A 45 5.46 17.25 -12.03
CA ARG A 45 4.47 17.43 -13.09
C ARG A 45 3.62 18.71 -12.94
N ILE A 46 3.71 19.39 -11.80
CA ILE A 46 3.03 20.67 -11.60
C ILE A 46 3.88 21.77 -12.25
N ASP A 47 3.38 22.34 -13.34
CA ASP A 47 4.04 23.40 -14.09
C ASP A 47 3.29 24.72 -13.98
N TYR A 48 3.65 25.53 -13.00
CA TYR A 48 3.05 26.85 -12.76
C TYR A 48 3.26 27.86 -13.92
N GLY A 49 4.04 27.53 -14.96
CA GLY A 49 4.26 28.36 -16.14
C GLY A 49 3.39 28.00 -17.36
N ASN A 50 2.68 26.86 -17.33
CA ASN A 50 1.83 26.39 -18.43
C ASN A 50 0.37 26.84 -18.27
N PRO A 51 -0.46 26.81 -19.35
CA PRO A 51 -1.86 27.21 -19.26
C PRO A 51 -2.59 26.38 -18.19
N PRO A 52 -3.60 26.95 -17.51
CA PRO A 52 -4.22 26.34 -16.33
C PRO A 52 -4.63 24.87 -16.50
N GLY A 53 -5.05 24.49 -17.72
CA GLY A 53 -5.62 23.18 -18.08
C GLY A 53 -4.83 21.96 -17.62
N ASP A 54 -3.56 21.85 -18.00
CA ASP A 54 -2.75 20.64 -17.73
C ASP A 54 -2.47 20.45 -16.23
N ASN A 55 -2.28 21.55 -15.49
CA ASN A 55 -2.18 21.51 -14.04
C ASN A 55 -3.49 21.09 -13.39
N MET A 56 -4.65 21.49 -13.93
CA MET A 56 -5.93 21.17 -13.30
C MET A 56 -6.17 19.67 -13.27
N GLU A 57 -5.92 19.00 -14.40
CA GLU A 57 -6.14 17.56 -14.51
C GLU A 57 -5.19 16.79 -13.59
N PHE A 58 -3.91 17.20 -13.54
CA PHE A 58 -2.95 16.58 -12.64
C PHE A 58 -3.33 16.77 -11.16
N LEU A 59 -3.67 17.99 -10.72
CA LEU A 59 -4.08 18.24 -9.34
C LEU A 59 -5.32 17.43 -8.96
N ARG A 60 -6.32 17.35 -9.85
CA ARG A 60 -7.50 16.50 -9.66
C ARG A 60 -7.15 15.01 -9.59
N SER A 61 -6.03 14.58 -10.18
CA SER A 61 -5.54 13.21 -10.06
C SER A 61 -4.78 12.95 -8.74
N LEU A 62 -4.26 13.99 -8.08
CA LEU A 62 -3.46 13.84 -6.85
C LEU A 62 -4.27 13.37 -5.65
N HIS A 63 -5.46 13.94 -5.48
CA HIS A 63 -6.32 13.69 -4.33
C HIS A 63 -7.75 14.14 -4.64
N PRO A 64 -8.79 13.43 -4.17
CA PRO A 64 -10.17 13.81 -4.52
C PRO A 64 -10.57 15.20 -3.98
N TYR A 65 -9.92 15.70 -2.92
CA TYR A 65 -10.00 17.12 -2.49
C TYR A 65 -10.00 18.10 -3.66
N PHE A 66 -9.06 17.98 -4.59
CA PHE A 66 -8.90 18.91 -5.72
C PHE A 66 -10.04 18.85 -6.74
N ARG A 67 -10.90 17.82 -6.69
CA ARG A 67 -12.12 17.71 -7.50
C ARG A 67 -13.30 18.44 -6.87
N HIS A 68 -13.29 18.58 -5.54
CA HIS A 68 -14.43 19.07 -4.75
C HIS A 68 -14.23 20.47 -4.15
N ILE A 69 -13.02 21.03 -4.25
CA ILE A 69 -12.77 22.40 -3.77
C ILE A 69 -13.49 23.43 -4.63
N SER A 70 -13.86 24.57 -4.03
CA SER A 70 -14.48 25.67 -4.76
C SER A 70 -13.57 26.20 -5.87
N GLN A 71 -14.18 26.68 -6.97
CA GLN A 71 -13.45 27.23 -8.10
C GLN A 71 -12.53 28.39 -7.68
N SER A 72 -12.94 29.21 -6.70
CA SER A 72 -12.10 30.28 -6.16
C SER A 72 -10.87 29.72 -5.45
N ASN A 73 -11.03 28.73 -4.57
CA ASN A 73 -9.90 28.12 -3.86
C ASN A 73 -8.97 27.38 -4.83
N PHE A 74 -9.53 26.76 -5.88
CA PHE A 74 -8.78 26.12 -6.94
C PHE A 74 -7.95 27.13 -7.74
N SER A 75 -8.54 28.27 -8.12
CA SER A 75 -7.82 29.36 -8.80
C SER A 75 -6.70 29.91 -7.93
N CYS A 76 -6.95 30.19 -6.64
CA CYS A 76 -5.90 30.69 -5.77
C CYS A 76 -4.80 29.65 -5.49
N PHE A 77 -5.11 28.35 -5.55
CA PHE A 77 -4.11 27.28 -5.54
C PHE A 77 -3.20 27.37 -6.78
N LEU A 78 -3.77 27.52 -7.98
CA LEU A 78 -3.02 27.64 -9.23
C LEU A 78 -2.14 28.90 -9.29
N GLU A 79 -2.68 30.01 -8.81
CA GLU A 79 -1.99 31.31 -8.80
C GLU A 79 -0.96 31.43 -7.67
N ASN A 80 -0.87 30.43 -6.78
CA ASN A 80 -0.07 30.47 -5.56
C ASN A 80 -0.37 31.74 -4.72
N SER A 81 -1.63 32.19 -4.75
CA SER A 81 -2.08 33.50 -4.30
C SER A 81 -3.17 33.38 -3.21
N LEU A 82 -2.90 32.66 -2.12
CA LEU A 82 -3.80 32.68 -0.96
C LEU A 82 -3.30 33.58 0.18
N ASN A 83 -4.08 34.63 0.42
CA ASN A 83 -4.09 35.51 1.58
C ASN A 83 -4.60 34.73 2.83
N GLY A 84 -3.80 34.64 3.91
CA GLY A 84 -4.29 34.20 5.23
C GLY A 84 -3.48 33.11 5.96
N ALA A 85 -4.17 32.38 6.85
CA ALA A 85 -3.64 31.50 7.91
C ALA A 85 -2.85 30.24 7.45
N TYR A 86 -2.79 29.95 6.15
CA TYR A 86 -2.17 28.74 5.57
C TYR A 86 -0.97 29.08 4.66
N LYS A 87 -0.15 30.07 5.07
CA LYS A 87 1.00 30.59 4.31
C LYS A 87 1.85 29.48 3.67
N GLY A 88 1.77 29.33 2.35
CA GLY A 88 2.72 28.54 1.57
C GLY A 88 2.50 27.03 1.55
N LEU A 89 1.44 26.48 2.15
CA LEU A 89 1.14 25.05 2.12
C LEU A 89 0.66 24.54 0.74
N PHE A 90 0.27 25.46 -0.14
CA PHE A 90 -0.35 25.17 -1.44
C PHE A 90 0.55 25.47 -2.65
N CYS A 91 1.82 25.79 -2.44
CA CYS A 91 2.82 25.78 -3.50
C CYS A 91 3.52 24.41 -3.57
N LYS A 92 4.32 24.19 -4.61
CA LYS A 92 5.09 22.93 -4.75
C LYS A 92 5.88 22.58 -3.51
N SER A 93 6.61 23.55 -2.93
CA SER A 93 7.39 23.31 -1.71
C SER A 93 6.51 23.05 -0.48
N GLY A 94 5.30 23.62 -0.44
CA GLY A 94 4.28 23.30 0.57
C GLY A 94 3.80 21.86 0.46
N LEU A 95 3.42 21.41 -0.74
CA LEU A 95 3.03 20.03 -1.00
C LEU A 95 4.16 19.03 -0.72
N GLU A 96 5.40 19.35 -1.10
CA GLU A 96 6.57 18.55 -0.77
C GLU A 96 6.82 18.49 0.74
N SER A 97 6.57 19.59 1.47
CA SER A 97 6.63 19.62 2.93
C SER A 97 5.58 18.70 3.55
N LEU A 98 4.34 18.74 3.05
CA LEU A 98 3.27 17.83 3.46
C LEU A 98 3.65 16.37 3.18
N GLN A 99 4.13 16.05 1.97
CA GLN A 99 4.61 14.69 1.65
C GLN A 99 5.65 14.21 2.68
N LYS A 100 6.65 15.04 3.01
CA LYS A 100 7.68 14.69 4.01
C LYS A 100 7.10 14.47 5.40
N THR A 101 6.23 15.37 5.87
CA THR A 101 5.62 15.27 7.20
C THR A 101 4.81 13.98 7.34
N TYR A 102 3.87 13.73 6.43
CA TYR A 102 2.99 12.57 6.51
C TYR A 102 3.71 11.25 6.19
N GLN A 103 4.74 11.27 5.33
CA GLN A 103 5.63 10.11 5.16
C GLN A 103 6.37 9.78 6.46
N LYS A 104 6.90 10.78 7.18
CA LYS A 104 7.56 10.58 8.48
C LYS A 104 6.59 9.94 9.47
N TRP A 105 5.39 10.52 9.61
CA TRP A 105 4.38 10.05 10.55
C TRP A 105 3.89 8.64 10.27
N LEU A 106 3.55 8.32 9.00
CA LEU A 106 3.14 6.97 8.63
C LEU A 106 4.28 5.96 8.70
N THR A 107 5.53 6.38 8.52
CA THR A 107 6.69 5.50 8.68
C THR A 107 6.88 5.13 10.15
N ASP A 108 6.83 6.09 11.07
CA ASP A 108 6.86 5.85 12.52
C ASP A 108 5.70 4.92 12.91
N TYR A 109 4.47 5.24 12.47
CA TYR A 109 3.29 4.41 12.70
C TYR A 109 3.45 2.97 12.19
N ALA A 110 3.94 2.79 10.96
CA ALA A 110 4.12 1.46 10.37
C ALA A 110 5.20 0.62 11.09
N GLN A 111 6.16 1.26 11.77
CA GLN A 111 7.25 0.58 12.46
C GLN A 111 6.96 0.33 13.94
N HIS A 112 6.28 1.28 14.59
CA HIS A 112 6.16 1.35 16.05
C HIS A 112 4.72 1.47 16.55
N GLY A 113 3.74 1.57 15.64
CA GLY A 113 2.37 1.92 16.00
C GLY A 113 2.27 3.36 16.49
N LEU A 114 1.30 3.64 17.37
CA LEU A 114 1.13 4.98 17.94
C LEU A 114 2.15 5.24 19.06
N SER A 115 3.36 5.63 18.69
CA SER A 115 4.47 5.95 19.60
C SER A 115 4.29 7.31 20.29
N GLU A 116 4.96 7.52 21.44
CA GLU A 116 4.96 8.83 22.13
C GLU A 116 5.51 9.93 21.23
N THR A 117 6.57 9.65 20.47
CA THR A 117 7.16 10.60 19.51
C THR A 117 6.17 11.00 18.42
N LEU A 118 5.42 10.05 17.88
CA LEU A 118 4.39 10.34 16.89
C LEU A 118 3.26 11.18 17.48
N LEU A 119 2.83 10.87 18.71
CA LEU A 119 1.80 11.64 19.42
C LEU A 119 2.26 13.08 19.70
N GLU A 120 3.51 13.28 20.12
CA GLU A 120 4.07 14.61 20.32
C GLU A 120 4.16 15.42 19.02
N ASP A 121 4.54 14.76 17.92
CA ASP A 121 4.67 15.43 16.63
C ASP A 121 3.32 15.72 15.97
N ALA A 122 2.46 14.72 15.83
CA ALA A 122 1.14 14.88 15.23
C ALA A 122 0.18 15.69 16.11
N GLY A 123 0.34 15.62 17.44
CA GLY A 123 -0.48 16.37 18.41
C GLY A 123 -0.24 17.89 18.42
N LYS A 124 0.84 18.37 17.77
CA LYS A 124 1.05 19.80 17.53
C LYS A 124 0.05 20.36 16.52
N TYR A 125 -0.46 19.52 15.62
CA TYR A 125 -1.46 19.93 14.65
C TYR A 125 -2.79 20.18 15.33
N ARG A 126 -3.45 21.30 15.01
CA ARG A 126 -4.73 21.69 15.61
C ARG A 126 -5.83 21.52 14.58
N PHE A 127 -6.62 20.46 14.76
CA PHE A 127 -7.71 20.11 13.86
C PHE A 127 -9.03 20.73 14.34
N TYR A 128 -9.40 21.87 13.74
CA TYR A 128 -10.64 22.59 14.05
C TYR A 128 -11.64 22.42 12.92
N THR A 129 -12.56 21.48 13.06
CA THR A 129 -13.61 21.22 12.07
C THR A 129 -14.96 21.02 12.76
N GLN A 130 -16.04 21.42 12.08
CA GLN A 130 -17.39 21.08 12.50
C GLN A 130 -17.72 19.66 12.02
N THR A 131 -18.52 18.93 12.81
CA THR A 131 -18.97 17.58 12.44
C THR A 131 -20.38 17.30 12.92
N HIS A 132 -21.12 16.49 12.16
CA HIS A 132 -22.42 15.95 12.57
C HIS A 132 -22.56 14.46 12.21
N TYR A 133 -23.49 13.78 12.87
CA TYR A 133 -23.86 12.41 12.53
C TYR A 133 -24.86 12.40 11.38
N VAL A 134 -24.63 11.52 10.41
CA VAL A 134 -25.51 11.32 9.24
C VAL A 134 -25.70 9.83 8.96
N MET A 135 -26.72 9.52 8.16
CA MET A 135 -26.90 8.20 7.58
C MET A 135 -26.46 8.25 6.11
N LEU A 136 -25.42 7.49 5.77
CA LEU A 136 -24.88 7.34 4.41
C LEU A 136 -25.16 5.91 3.93
N ASP A 137 -25.98 5.75 2.89
CA ASP A 137 -26.41 4.44 2.37
C ASP A 137 -26.94 3.46 3.44
N GLY A 138 -27.68 3.99 4.42
CA GLY A 138 -28.23 3.20 5.53
C GLY A 138 -27.21 2.80 6.60
N GLN A 139 -25.98 3.32 6.56
CA GLN A 139 -24.96 3.14 7.59
C GLN A 139 -24.66 4.48 8.29
N PRO A 140 -24.36 4.49 9.60
CA PRO A 140 -24.05 5.73 10.30
C PRO A 140 -22.63 6.20 9.97
N ALA A 141 -22.48 7.50 9.75
CA ALA A 141 -21.22 8.17 9.40
C ALA A 141 -21.08 9.52 10.12
N LEU A 142 -19.85 10.00 10.22
CA LEU A 142 -19.51 11.38 10.59
C LEU A 142 -19.26 12.18 9.33
N ASP A 143 -19.91 13.33 9.19
CA ASP A 143 -19.60 14.32 8.13
C ASP A 143 -18.68 15.38 8.72
N TYR A 144 -17.54 15.61 8.08
CA TYR A 144 -16.56 16.62 8.46
C TYR A 144 -16.55 17.78 7.48
N PHE A 145 -16.58 19.00 8.01
CA PHE A 145 -16.56 20.24 7.25
C PHE A 145 -15.13 20.77 7.19
N LEU A 146 -14.41 20.47 6.11
CA LEU A 146 -12.99 20.77 5.95
C LEU A 146 -12.79 21.98 5.03
N LEU A 147 -11.86 22.87 5.38
CA LEU A 147 -11.50 24.07 4.64
C LEU A 147 -10.24 23.88 3.79
N GLY A 148 -9.36 22.95 4.17
CA GLY A 148 -8.02 22.83 3.59
C GLY A 148 -7.61 21.42 3.20
N PHE A 149 -6.63 21.35 2.30
CA PHE A 149 -6.04 20.09 1.87
C PHE A 149 -5.34 19.36 3.03
N GLU A 150 -4.55 20.08 3.83
CA GLU A 150 -3.86 19.51 4.99
C GLU A 150 -4.84 18.94 6.02
N GLU A 151 -6.01 19.57 6.20
CA GLU A 151 -7.07 19.05 7.07
C GLU A 151 -7.62 17.72 6.55
N CYS A 152 -7.74 17.54 5.23
CA CYS A 152 -8.11 16.26 4.62
C CYS A 152 -7.05 15.19 4.88
N LEU A 153 -5.77 15.52 4.70
CA LEU A 153 -4.65 14.60 4.97
C LEU A 153 -4.60 14.21 6.45
N PHE A 154 -4.82 15.18 7.35
CA PHE A 154 -4.83 14.95 8.79
C PHE A 154 -6.00 14.08 9.21
N LEU A 155 -7.19 14.33 8.65
CA LEU A 155 -8.37 13.49 8.89
C LEU A 155 -8.06 12.06 8.47
N GLU A 156 -7.59 11.83 7.25
CA GLU A 156 -7.29 10.49 6.76
C GLU A 156 -6.19 9.80 7.59
N PHE A 157 -5.15 10.51 7.99
CA PHE A 157 -4.15 10.00 8.94
C PHE A 157 -4.75 9.62 10.30
N SER A 158 -5.66 10.43 10.83
CA SER A 158 -6.36 10.16 12.08
C SER A 158 -7.28 8.95 11.98
N GLU A 159 -7.94 8.77 10.84
CA GLU A 159 -8.76 7.60 10.51
C GLU A 159 -7.92 6.33 10.46
N ILE A 160 -6.73 6.36 9.81
CA ILE A 160 -5.77 5.25 9.80
C ILE A 160 -5.46 4.81 11.24
N ILE A 161 -5.14 5.75 12.12
CA ILE A 161 -4.80 5.45 13.52
C ILE A 161 -6.00 4.89 14.27
N ARG A 162 -7.17 5.55 14.18
CA ARG A 162 -8.36 5.19 14.95
C ARG A 162 -8.89 3.81 14.60
N HIS A 163 -8.90 3.49 13.30
CA HIS A 163 -9.31 2.17 12.82
C HIS A 163 -8.19 1.12 12.88
N LYS A 164 -6.98 1.52 13.30
CA LYS A 164 -5.80 0.64 13.35
C LYS A 164 -5.49 0.00 12.00
N VAL A 165 -5.66 0.77 10.93
CA VAL A 165 -5.39 0.32 9.56
C VAL A 165 -3.94 -0.14 9.47
N LEU A 166 -3.73 -1.37 9.01
CA LEU A 166 -2.39 -1.92 8.90
C LEU A 166 -1.62 -1.20 7.78
N VAL A 167 -0.58 -0.45 8.14
CA VAL A 167 0.35 0.17 7.18
C VAL A 167 1.70 -0.53 7.27
N LYS A 168 2.31 -0.85 6.12
CA LYS A 168 3.63 -1.50 6.04
C LYS A 168 4.56 -0.78 5.09
N ILE A 169 5.85 -0.93 5.32
CA ILE A 169 6.91 -0.54 4.38
C ILE A 169 7.22 -1.73 3.47
N CYS A 170 7.05 -1.55 2.16
CA CYS A 170 7.35 -2.61 1.20
C CYS A 170 8.81 -3.05 1.28
N LYS A 171 9.06 -4.37 1.40
CA LYS A 171 10.43 -4.92 1.47
C LYS A 171 11.22 -4.77 0.16
N ASN A 172 10.56 -4.54 -0.97
CA ASN A 172 11.20 -4.31 -2.27
C ASN A 172 11.44 -2.81 -2.53
N CYS A 173 10.38 -2.03 -2.75
CA CYS A 173 10.49 -0.62 -3.17
C CYS A 173 10.60 0.39 -2.02
N ARG A 174 10.56 -0.05 -0.75
CA ARG A 174 10.67 0.78 0.46
C ARG A 174 9.60 1.85 0.64
N ARG A 175 8.56 1.85 -0.19
CA ARG A 175 7.39 2.73 -0.08
C ARG A 175 6.32 2.10 0.80
N LEU A 176 5.59 2.92 1.55
CA LEU A 176 4.43 2.56 2.36
C LEU A 176 3.31 1.98 1.49
N PHE A 177 2.53 1.07 2.07
CA PHE A 177 1.32 0.51 1.47
C PHE A 177 0.42 -0.12 2.54
N ILE A 178 -0.86 -0.24 2.24
CA ILE A 178 -1.84 -0.99 3.04
C ILE A 178 -1.96 -2.40 2.44
N PRO A 179 -1.57 -3.47 3.15
CA PRO A 179 -1.70 -4.83 2.66
C PRO A 179 -3.12 -5.37 2.88
N LYS A 180 -3.65 -6.12 1.91
CA LYS A 180 -4.94 -6.84 2.08
C LYS A 180 -4.92 -7.91 3.18
N LYS A 181 -3.74 -8.39 3.57
CA LYS A 181 -3.53 -9.41 4.60
C LYS A 181 -2.23 -9.14 5.34
N SER A 182 -2.19 -9.45 6.64
CA SER A 182 -1.04 -9.20 7.51
C SER A 182 0.24 -9.96 7.11
N ASN A 183 0.16 -11.03 6.34
CA ASN A 183 1.30 -11.80 5.85
C ASN A 183 1.90 -11.27 4.53
N ILE A 184 1.33 -10.21 3.95
CA ILE A 184 1.85 -9.59 2.73
C ILE A 184 2.90 -8.55 3.11
N ASP A 185 4.11 -8.69 2.56
CA ASP A 185 5.26 -7.79 2.81
C ASP A 185 5.69 -6.98 1.58
N TYR A 186 5.03 -7.22 0.45
CA TYR A 186 5.31 -6.59 -0.83
C TYR A 186 4.05 -5.93 -1.37
N CYS A 187 4.17 -4.69 -1.85
CA CYS A 187 3.04 -3.95 -2.40
C CYS A 187 2.70 -4.44 -3.83
N PRO A 188 1.48 -4.21 -4.32
CA PRO A 188 1.06 -4.65 -5.65
C PRO A 188 1.54 -3.72 -6.78
N ARG A 189 2.32 -2.66 -6.48
CA ARG A 189 2.79 -1.70 -7.49
C ARG A 189 3.73 -2.37 -8.49
N VAL A 190 3.53 -2.07 -9.77
CA VAL A 190 4.47 -2.42 -10.85
C VAL A 190 5.83 -1.83 -10.53
N TYR A 191 6.86 -2.68 -10.60
CA TYR A 191 8.24 -2.35 -10.23
C TYR A 191 9.17 -2.38 -11.43
N THR A 192 8.93 -3.28 -12.38
CA THR A 192 9.80 -3.48 -13.54
C THR A 192 9.11 -3.03 -14.82
N GLN A 193 9.91 -2.71 -15.85
CA GLN A 193 9.41 -2.29 -17.16
C GLN A 193 8.59 -3.39 -17.87
N ASP A 194 8.90 -4.67 -17.61
CA ASP A 194 8.16 -5.83 -18.10
C ASP A 194 6.85 -6.11 -17.33
N GLY A 195 6.42 -5.21 -16.45
CA GLY A 195 5.12 -5.25 -15.79
C GLY A 195 5.07 -6.07 -14.49
N LYS A 196 6.20 -6.59 -13.99
CA LYS A 196 6.21 -7.34 -12.73
C LYS A 196 6.03 -6.40 -11.54
N THR A 197 5.21 -6.84 -10.58
CA THR A 197 4.94 -6.10 -9.35
C THR A 197 6.04 -6.34 -8.30
N CYS A 198 6.06 -5.51 -7.25
CA CYS A 198 6.94 -5.77 -6.10
C CYS A 198 6.63 -7.12 -5.45
N GLN A 199 5.39 -7.62 -5.52
CA GLN A 199 5.02 -8.96 -5.06
C GLN A 199 5.72 -10.04 -5.88
N ASP A 200 5.61 -9.98 -7.21
CA ASP A 200 6.22 -10.96 -8.11
C ASP A 200 7.74 -11.05 -7.91
N VAL A 201 8.40 -9.89 -7.86
CA VAL A 201 9.84 -9.77 -7.67
C VAL A 201 10.24 -10.21 -6.26
N GLY A 202 9.54 -9.71 -5.24
CA GLY A 202 9.84 -9.93 -3.84
C GLY A 202 9.70 -11.39 -3.41
N TYR A 203 8.61 -12.06 -3.81
CA TYR A 203 8.41 -13.48 -3.51
C TYR A 203 9.43 -14.35 -4.25
N THR A 204 9.76 -14.03 -5.51
CA THR A 204 10.78 -14.76 -6.26
C THR A 204 12.16 -14.65 -5.60
N GLN A 205 12.57 -13.44 -5.21
CA GLN A 205 13.85 -13.23 -4.53
C GLN A 205 13.89 -13.87 -3.14
N THR A 206 12.81 -13.77 -2.37
CA THR A 206 12.71 -14.41 -1.05
C THR A 206 12.78 -15.91 -1.16
N PHE A 207 12.07 -16.49 -2.12
CA PHE A 207 12.15 -17.92 -2.41
C PHE A 207 13.57 -18.30 -2.82
N ALA A 208 14.19 -17.59 -3.76
CA ALA A 208 15.57 -17.86 -4.19
C ALA A 208 16.58 -17.75 -3.04
N ARG A 209 16.43 -16.77 -2.14
CA ARG A 209 17.26 -16.62 -0.94
C ARG A 209 17.01 -17.74 0.07
N SER A 210 15.76 -18.12 0.30
CA SER A 210 15.41 -19.24 1.18
C SER A 210 16.01 -20.55 0.67
N VAL A 211 15.95 -20.78 -0.65
CA VAL A 211 16.63 -21.90 -1.31
C VAL A 211 18.14 -21.77 -1.14
N LYS A 212 18.75 -20.60 -1.40
CA LYS A 212 20.21 -20.41 -1.23
C LYS A 212 20.69 -20.71 0.21
N ASN A 213 19.88 -20.38 1.21
CA ASN A 213 20.24 -20.54 2.61
C ASN A 213 19.84 -21.89 3.22
N ASP A 214 19.00 -22.67 2.54
CA ASP A 214 18.53 -23.98 2.99
C ASP A 214 19.04 -25.07 2.03
N ASP A 215 20.16 -25.67 2.38
CA ASP A 215 20.81 -26.72 1.61
C ASP A 215 19.91 -27.95 1.37
N LEU A 216 19.00 -28.26 2.30
CA LEU A 216 18.01 -29.34 2.13
C LEU A 216 16.94 -28.95 1.11
N LEU A 217 16.47 -27.70 1.15
CA LEU A 217 15.54 -27.17 0.15
C LEU A 217 16.19 -27.06 -1.23
N GLN A 218 17.49 -26.77 -1.33
CA GLN A 218 18.22 -26.82 -2.61
C GLN A 218 18.23 -28.23 -3.19
N ALA A 219 18.62 -29.22 -2.39
CA ALA A 219 18.65 -30.61 -2.83
C ALA A 219 17.26 -31.06 -3.28
N TYR A 220 16.23 -30.76 -2.49
CA TYR A 220 14.83 -31.03 -2.84
C TYR A 220 14.42 -30.36 -4.16
N THR A 221 14.71 -29.07 -4.33
CA THR A 221 14.32 -28.32 -5.54
C THR A 221 15.00 -28.87 -6.80
N ARG A 222 16.27 -29.27 -6.69
CA ARG A 222 17.02 -29.92 -7.79
C ARG A 222 16.39 -31.27 -8.15
N ALA A 223 16.11 -32.10 -7.15
CA ALA A 223 15.47 -33.40 -7.34
C ALA A 223 14.07 -33.26 -7.95
N TYR A 224 13.24 -32.32 -7.45
CA TYR A 224 11.91 -32.05 -7.96
C TYR A 224 11.93 -31.72 -9.46
N LYS A 225 12.82 -30.80 -9.88
CA LYS A 225 12.97 -30.45 -11.30
C LYS A 225 13.42 -31.65 -12.14
N ALA A 226 14.32 -32.47 -11.61
CA ALA A 226 14.76 -33.68 -12.29
C ALA A 226 13.60 -34.67 -12.46
N HIS A 227 12.87 -35.02 -11.39
CA HIS A 227 11.72 -35.93 -11.41
C HIS A 227 10.59 -35.43 -12.31
N TYR A 228 10.28 -34.13 -12.25
CA TYR A 228 9.28 -33.52 -13.12
C TYR A 228 9.67 -33.64 -14.60
N ALA A 229 10.96 -33.47 -14.94
CA ALA A 229 11.44 -33.69 -16.29
C ALA A 229 11.36 -35.17 -16.72
N ARG A 230 11.51 -36.13 -15.79
CA ARG A 230 11.32 -37.59 -16.07
C ARG A 230 9.86 -37.93 -16.38
N MET A 231 8.91 -37.19 -15.81
CA MET A 231 7.48 -37.36 -16.05
C MET A 231 7.02 -36.62 -17.32
N ALA A 232 7.39 -35.35 -17.45
CA ALA A 232 6.84 -34.46 -18.48
C ALA A 232 7.50 -34.57 -19.86
N LYS A 233 8.74 -35.05 -19.96
CA LYS A 233 9.47 -35.12 -21.24
C LYS A 233 9.61 -36.56 -21.72
N PRO A 234 9.23 -36.87 -22.99
CA PRO A 234 9.45 -38.18 -23.61
C PRO A 234 10.92 -38.57 -23.58
N ARG A 235 11.21 -39.73 -23.01
CA ARG A 235 12.56 -40.30 -22.95
C ARG A 235 12.79 -41.21 -24.15
N LYS A 236 13.95 -41.05 -24.80
CA LYS A 236 14.34 -41.83 -25.99
C LYS A 236 14.70 -43.29 -25.70
N ARG A 237 15.01 -43.64 -24.44
CA ARG A 237 15.59 -44.95 -24.05
C ARG A 237 14.97 -45.55 -22.78
N ALA A 238 13.88 -44.98 -22.29
CA ALA A 238 13.18 -45.44 -21.09
C ALA A 238 11.74 -44.91 -21.13
N GLU A 239 10.84 -45.56 -20.39
CA GLU A 239 9.51 -45.03 -20.16
C GLU A 239 9.56 -43.77 -19.27
N ASN A 240 8.59 -42.89 -19.48
CA ASN A 240 8.42 -41.72 -18.63
C ASN A 240 7.93 -42.16 -17.25
N LEU A 241 8.29 -41.38 -16.23
CA LEU A 241 7.73 -41.57 -14.89
C LEU A 241 6.22 -41.32 -14.95
N SER A 242 5.40 -42.24 -14.42
CA SER A 242 3.96 -42.01 -14.35
C SER A 242 3.63 -40.83 -13.41
N ARG A 243 2.47 -40.23 -13.60
CA ARG A 243 2.03 -39.10 -12.77
C ARG A 243 1.80 -39.56 -11.33
N GLU A 244 1.31 -40.77 -11.14
CA GLU A 244 1.06 -41.38 -9.82
C GLU A 244 2.37 -41.63 -9.08
N ALA A 245 3.40 -42.15 -9.78
CA ALA A 245 4.73 -42.37 -9.20
C ALA A 245 5.43 -41.05 -8.86
N PHE A 246 5.24 -40.01 -9.68
CA PHE A 246 5.73 -38.66 -9.37
C PHE A 246 5.06 -38.08 -8.12
N GLU A 247 3.74 -38.19 -8.01
CA GLU A 247 2.98 -37.67 -6.86
C GLU A 247 3.35 -38.41 -5.56
N ALA A 248 3.47 -39.74 -5.61
CA ALA A 248 3.91 -40.54 -4.47
C ALA A 248 5.30 -40.10 -3.98
N TRP A 249 6.24 -39.95 -4.90
CA TRP A 249 7.58 -39.44 -4.59
C TRP A 249 7.54 -38.00 -4.04
N TYR A 250 6.71 -37.12 -4.63
CA TYR A 250 6.57 -35.72 -4.19
C TYR A 250 6.09 -35.63 -2.74
N GLN A 251 5.08 -36.41 -2.35
CA GLN A 251 4.58 -36.44 -0.98
C GLN A 251 5.63 -36.98 0.00
N GLU A 252 6.31 -38.09 -0.35
CA GLU A 252 7.38 -38.64 0.48
C GLU A 252 8.56 -37.66 0.65
N ALA A 253 8.98 -37.02 -0.45
CA ALA A 253 10.06 -36.03 -0.43
C ALA A 253 9.72 -34.83 0.46
N LYS A 254 8.47 -34.35 0.43
CA LYS A 254 8.01 -33.25 1.28
C LYS A 254 7.97 -33.64 2.76
N GLN A 255 7.55 -34.87 3.08
CA GLN A 255 7.57 -35.39 4.45
C GLN A 255 9.01 -35.52 4.97
N LYS A 256 9.92 -36.13 4.20
CA LYS A 256 11.32 -36.28 4.59
C LYS A 256 12.06 -34.95 4.71
N LEU A 257 11.73 -33.96 3.87
CA LEU A 257 12.25 -32.59 4.03
C LEU A 257 11.88 -31.99 5.39
N ASN A 258 10.64 -32.18 5.83
CA ASN A 258 10.19 -31.68 7.12
C ASN A 258 10.90 -32.41 8.27
N LEU A 259 11.03 -33.74 8.19
CA LEU A 259 11.77 -34.53 9.18
C LEU A 259 13.24 -34.12 9.29
N ALA A 260 13.90 -33.89 8.15
CA ALA A 260 15.29 -33.44 8.11
C ALA A 260 15.46 -32.03 8.69
N ARG A 261 14.50 -31.13 8.42
CA ARG A 261 14.48 -29.77 9.00
C ARG A 261 14.21 -29.78 10.51
N SER A 262 13.43 -30.73 11.02
CA SER A 262 13.17 -30.89 12.45
C SER A 262 14.26 -31.71 13.17
N GLY A 263 15.33 -32.12 12.48
CA GLY A 263 16.41 -32.93 13.05
C GLY A 263 16.05 -34.39 13.35
N GLN A 264 14.90 -34.87 12.85
CA GLN A 264 14.42 -36.25 13.03
C GLN A 264 14.92 -37.21 11.95
N LEU A 265 15.45 -36.67 10.85
CA LEU A 265 16.12 -37.42 9.78
C LEU A 265 17.48 -36.78 9.53
N ASP A 266 18.51 -37.60 9.33
CA ASP A 266 19.82 -37.06 9.03
C ASP A 266 19.80 -36.27 7.69
N PRO A 267 20.29 -35.02 7.67
CA PRO A 267 20.32 -34.19 6.46
C PRO A 267 21.07 -34.82 5.29
N GLN A 268 22.12 -35.61 5.54
CA GLN A 268 22.89 -36.28 4.49
C GLN A 268 22.15 -37.51 3.96
N GLU A 269 21.53 -38.29 4.84
CA GLU A 269 20.66 -39.41 4.46
C GLU A 269 19.52 -38.95 3.54
N TYR A 270 18.87 -37.84 3.88
CA TYR A 270 17.82 -37.25 3.04
C TYR A 270 18.33 -36.87 1.64
N LYS A 271 19.51 -36.22 1.56
CA LYS A 271 20.11 -35.82 0.28
C LYS A 271 20.50 -37.02 -0.58
N GLU A 272 21.00 -38.10 0.01
CA GLU A 272 21.30 -39.33 -0.73
C GLU A 272 20.02 -40.01 -1.21
N TRP A 273 18.96 -40.02 -0.41
CA TRP A 273 17.66 -40.53 -0.83
C TRP A 273 17.09 -39.76 -2.03
N LEU A 274 17.23 -38.44 -2.07
CA LEU A 274 16.78 -37.59 -3.20
C LEU A 274 17.50 -37.86 -4.54
N LYS A 275 18.67 -38.52 -4.52
CA LYS A 275 19.43 -38.84 -5.75
C LYS A 275 18.95 -40.13 -6.44
N LYS A 276 18.19 -40.97 -5.74
CA LYS A 276 17.62 -42.22 -6.26
C LYS A 276 16.46 -41.89 -7.20
#